data_AF-A0A420BJH8-F1
#
_entry.id   AF-A0A420BJH8-F1
#
_cell.length_a   1.000
_cell.length_b   1.000
_cell.length_c   1.000
_cell.angle_alpha   90.00
_cell.angle_beta   90.00
_cell.angle_gamma   90.00
#
_symmetry.space_group_name_H-M   'P 1'
#
loop_
_entity.id
_entity.type
_entity.pdbx_description
1 polymer ?
#
loop_
_entity_poly.entity_id
_entity_poly.type
_entity_poly.pdbx_seq_one_letter_code
_entity_poly.pdbx_strand_id
1 'polypeptide(L)'
;MIYPDHKWSKFIRLKRQIMKAMKRNIYLLLVLSAMIGCKDRTNKRAVEPKAQDSVLLEQEAHQELYGNWVGNFVIDENSLEDGEGLPNTDYSPKINLTIKKITDKGKVFGQNVVKGNLRSLTGKLEGDGNAVQLLLDEPGDKKSDGRFEIKLKNDTLIGSWVAYDQGVKIKKRNFKLLKKQFAYNPNLMLNNQDEEYGTLVDWINAKKKEAIDQDGDSTYTYVMEYYRSASPAVFSINASKQKLAEKDLKNLKKLDLEIIRNTIFARHGYAFTKPSIRQFFDPVDWYVPVSKDVSSDLSPLEKDNIALLTRFEKYATDNYDTFGR
;
A
#
# COMPACT_ATOMS: atom_id res chain seq x y z
N MET A 1 14.36 -5.89 -61.06
CA MET A 1 13.08 -5.34 -61.57
C MET A 1 12.27 -4.93 -60.34
N ILE A 2 11.98 -3.62 -60.24
CA ILE A 2 11.09 -2.92 -59.29
C ILE A 2 11.53 -2.82 -57.80
N TYR A 3 12.02 -1.62 -57.46
CA TYR A 3 11.93 -0.89 -56.18
C TYR A 3 11.11 0.40 -56.47
N PRO A 4 10.79 1.30 -55.51
CA PRO A 4 10.52 1.18 -54.07
C PRO A 4 9.23 1.96 -53.66
N ASP A 5 8.82 1.92 -52.38
CA ASP A 5 7.90 2.94 -51.83
C ASP A 5 8.53 3.70 -50.64
N HIS A 6 8.55 5.03 -50.80
CA HIS A 6 9.33 6.03 -50.08
C HIS A 6 8.34 7.00 -49.41
N LYS A 7 7.78 6.67 -48.25
CA LYS A 7 6.83 7.59 -47.57
C LYS A 7 6.94 7.77 -46.06
N TRP A 8 8.04 7.37 -45.41
CA TRP A 8 8.22 7.60 -43.96
C TRP A 8 9.48 8.41 -43.56
N SER A 9 10.34 8.82 -44.50
CA SER A 9 11.53 9.62 -44.20
C SER A 9 11.36 11.15 -44.33
N LYS A 10 10.19 11.64 -44.75
CA LYS A 10 9.89 13.09 -44.87
C LYS A 10 9.28 13.74 -43.62
N PHE A 11 8.70 12.96 -42.71
CA PHE A 11 8.06 13.51 -41.50
C PHE A 11 9.03 13.85 -40.36
N ILE A 12 10.24 13.29 -40.36
CA ILE A 12 11.25 13.50 -39.31
C ILE A 12 12.11 14.75 -39.57
N ARG A 13 12.12 15.26 -40.81
CA ARG A 13 12.92 16.44 -41.20
C ARG A 13 12.23 17.79 -40.98
N LEU A 14 10.90 17.82 -40.76
CA LEU A 14 10.13 19.07 -40.62
C LEU A 14 9.94 19.55 -39.16
N LYS A 15 10.05 18.65 -38.16
CA LYS A 15 9.92 19.03 -36.73
C LYS A 15 11.21 19.58 -36.09
N ARG A 16 12.38 19.42 -36.73
CA ARG A 16 13.68 19.93 -36.21
C ARG A 16 14.00 21.38 -36.64
N GLN A 17 13.22 21.98 -37.54
CA GLN A 17 13.44 23.36 -38.01
C GLN A 17 12.59 24.43 -37.29
N ILE A 18 11.63 24.05 -36.43
CA ILE A 18 10.73 24.99 -35.75
C ILE A 18 11.21 25.39 -34.34
N MET A 19 12.28 24.76 -33.83
CA MET A 19 12.79 24.99 -32.45
C MET A 19 14.01 25.94 -32.34
N LYS A 20 14.39 26.66 -33.41
CA LYS A 20 15.53 27.60 -33.39
C LYS A 20 15.23 28.92 -34.11
N ALA A 21 14.24 29.67 -33.66
CA ALA A 21 14.15 31.11 -33.91
C ALA A 21 13.01 31.71 -33.08
N MET A 22 13.29 32.17 -31.86
CA MET A 22 12.57 33.27 -31.19
C MET A 22 13.28 33.59 -29.87
N LYS A 23 14.42 34.29 -30.00
CA LYS A 23 15.07 35.04 -28.93
C LYS A 23 15.48 36.40 -29.53
N ARG A 24 14.67 37.44 -29.34
CA ARG A 24 15.15 38.83 -29.18
C ARG A 24 14.02 39.83 -28.89
N ASN A 25 14.14 40.44 -27.71
CA ASN A 25 13.97 41.86 -27.37
C ASN A 25 13.01 42.72 -28.18
N ILE A 26 11.97 43.27 -27.53
CA ILE A 26 11.49 44.64 -27.75
C ILE A 26 11.13 45.26 -26.38
N TYR A 27 11.85 46.33 -26.02
CA TYR A 27 11.52 47.33 -25.01
C TYR A 27 11.22 48.64 -25.76
N LEU A 28 10.10 49.33 -25.46
CA LEU A 28 9.85 50.77 -25.69
C LEU A 28 8.41 51.08 -25.19
N LEU A 29 8.21 51.65 -24.00
CA LEU A 29 8.19 53.07 -23.59
C LEU A 29 7.03 53.94 -24.15
N LEU A 30 6.29 54.50 -23.17
CA LEU A 30 5.72 55.85 -23.05
C LEU A 30 4.19 56.06 -23.02
N VAL A 31 3.88 56.79 -21.95
CA VAL A 31 2.63 57.34 -21.40
C VAL A 31 2.11 58.48 -22.25
N LEU A 32 0.77 58.64 -22.33
CA LEU A 32 0.12 59.96 -22.35
C LEU A 32 -1.36 59.86 -21.97
N SER A 33 -1.66 60.48 -20.83
CA SER A 33 -2.96 60.87 -20.32
C SER A 33 -3.42 62.19 -20.96
N ALA A 34 -4.71 62.34 -21.30
CA ALA A 34 -5.48 63.57 -21.07
C ALA A 34 -6.99 63.36 -21.32
N MET A 35 -7.76 64.15 -20.58
CA MET A 35 -9.19 64.10 -20.29
C MET A 35 -10.07 64.80 -21.35
N ILE A 36 -11.39 64.63 -21.17
CA ILE A 36 -12.58 65.48 -21.44
C ILE A 36 -13.66 64.52 -21.96
N GLY A 37 -14.85 64.31 -21.38
CA GLY A 37 -15.70 65.13 -20.54
C GLY A 37 -17.06 65.26 -21.24
N CYS A 38 -18.13 64.64 -20.72
CA CYS A 38 -19.49 65.19 -20.76
C CYS A 38 -20.46 64.38 -19.88
N LYS A 39 -21.40 65.14 -19.35
CA LYS A 39 -22.28 64.90 -18.22
C LYS A 39 -23.64 64.45 -18.76
N ASP A 40 -24.21 63.37 -18.25
CA ASP A 40 -25.66 63.29 -18.12
C ASP A 40 -26.09 62.35 -16.99
N ARG A 41 -26.96 62.89 -16.13
CA ARG A 41 -27.57 62.21 -14.98
C ARG A 41 -28.67 61.29 -15.48
N THR A 42 -28.51 59.98 -15.30
CA THR A 42 -29.65 59.07 -15.13
C THR A 42 -29.39 58.12 -13.98
N ASN A 43 -30.34 58.10 -13.05
CA ASN A 43 -30.40 57.24 -11.87
C ASN A 43 -30.36 55.76 -12.31
N LYS A 44 -29.25 55.07 -12.03
CA LYS A 44 -29.21 53.61 -12.00
C LYS A 44 -28.64 53.20 -10.65
N ARG A 45 -29.42 52.44 -9.89
CA ARG A 45 -29.01 51.78 -8.65
C ARG A 45 -27.66 51.11 -8.89
N ALA A 46 -26.67 51.47 -8.08
CA ALA A 46 -25.41 50.75 -8.00
C ALA A 46 -25.73 49.32 -7.54
N VAL A 47 -25.65 48.38 -8.47
CA VAL A 47 -25.49 46.97 -8.12
C VAL A 47 -24.04 46.85 -7.70
N GLU A 48 -23.81 46.58 -6.41
CA GLU A 48 -22.50 46.19 -5.91
C GLU A 48 -21.92 45.10 -6.82
N PRO A 49 -20.65 45.19 -7.24
CA PRO A 49 -20.02 44.07 -7.91
C PRO A 49 -20.00 42.92 -6.91
N LYS A 50 -20.84 41.89 -7.16
CA LYS A 50 -20.73 40.60 -6.47
C LYS A 50 -19.26 40.22 -6.50
N ALA A 51 -18.69 40.05 -5.30
CA ALA A 51 -17.37 39.46 -5.12
C ALA A 51 -17.34 38.19 -5.97
N GLN A 52 -16.58 38.27 -7.06
CA GLN A 52 -16.29 37.13 -7.89
C GLN A 52 -15.44 36.25 -6.99
N ASP A 53 -16.02 35.13 -6.52
CA ASP A 53 -15.33 34.12 -5.74
C ASP A 53 -14.07 33.74 -6.52
N SER A 54 -12.96 34.40 -6.20
CA SER A 54 -11.65 33.96 -6.61
C SER A 54 -11.49 32.62 -5.91
N VAL A 55 -11.62 31.54 -6.68
CA VAL A 55 -11.25 30.20 -6.23
C VAL A 55 -9.76 30.29 -5.86
N LEU A 56 -9.49 30.58 -4.59
CA LEU A 56 -8.16 30.54 -4.03
C LEU A 56 -7.69 29.10 -4.16
N LEU A 57 -6.90 28.83 -5.21
CA LEU A 57 -6.24 27.55 -5.43
C LEU A 57 -5.31 27.31 -4.24
N GLU A 58 -5.74 26.43 -3.34
CA GLU A 58 -4.96 26.05 -2.16
C GLU A 58 -3.63 25.44 -2.62
N GLN A 59 -2.54 26.01 -2.11
CA GLN A 59 -1.19 25.56 -2.43
C GLN A 59 -0.84 24.33 -1.60
N GLU A 60 0.18 23.58 -2.03
CA GLU A 60 0.70 22.45 -1.26
C GLU A 60 1.67 22.91 -0.19
N ALA A 61 1.56 22.29 0.99
CA ALA A 61 2.42 22.51 2.14
C ALA A 61 2.84 21.15 2.73
N HIS A 62 3.82 21.18 3.64
CA HIS A 62 4.24 20.00 4.40
C HIS A 62 4.62 18.76 3.57
N GLN A 63 5.29 18.97 2.43
CA GLN A 63 5.70 17.88 1.54
C GLN A 63 6.67 16.88 2.20
N GLU A 64 7.36 17.30 3.27
CA GLU A 64 8.18 16.42 4.11
C GLU A 64 7.37 15.28 4.75
N LEU A 65 6.04 15.44 4.90
CA LEU A 65 5.15 14.40 5.43
C LEU A 65 4.63 13.44 4.35
N TYR A 66 4.79 13.77 3.07
CA TYR A 66 4.23 12.96 1.98
C TYR A 66 4.91 11.59 1.88
N GLY A 67 4.14 10.61 1.41
CA GLY A 67 4.62 9.25 1.17
C GLY A 67 4.01 8.23 2.13
N ASN A 68 4.64 7.05 2.16
CA ASN A 68 4.16 5.89 2.90
C ASN A 68 4.76 5.84 4.30
N TRP A 69 3.91 5.59 5.28
CA TRP A 69 4.24 5.42 6.68
C TRP A 69 3.77 4.04 7.10
N VAL A 70 4.71 3.15 7.38
CA VAL A 70 4.46 1.72 7.50
C VAL A 70 4.87 1.22 8.87
N GLY A 71 4.06 0.32 9.43
CA GLY A 71 4.33 -0.31 10.71
C GLY A 71 3.20 -1.23 11.13
N ASN A 72 3.19 -1.57 12.41
CA ASN A 72 2.19 -2.44 13.00
C ASN A 72 0.99 -1.63 13.52
N PHE A 73 -0.21 -2.18 13.32
CA PHE A 73 -1.47 -1.59 13.75
C PHE A 73 -2.06 -2.43 14.87
N VAL A 74 -1.59 -2.19 16.08
CA VAL A 74 -1.76 -3.09 17.24
C VAL A 74 -3.07 -2.79 17.94
N ILE A 75 -3.83 -3.81 18.33
CA ILE A 75 -5.03 -3.64 19.17
C ILE A 75 -4.67 -3.00 20.52
N ASP A 76 -5.51 -2.10 21.01
CA ASP A 76 -5.50 -1.71 22.42
C ASP A 76 -6.28 -2.77 23.20
N GLU A 77 -5.59 -3.72 23.84
CA GLU A 77 -6.22 -4.86 24.51
C GLU A 77 -7.16 -4.44 25.64
N ASN A 78 -6.94 -3.28 26.26
CA ASN A 78 -7.85 -2.72 27.26
C ASN A 78 -9.21 -2.28 26.66
N SER A 79 -9.32 -2.23 25.34
CA SER A 79 -10.56 -1.92 24.63
C SER A 79 -11.36 -3.16 24.20
N LEU A 80 -10.81 -4.35 24.43
CA LEU A 80 -11.49 -5.62 24.20
C LEU A 80 -12.41 -5.96 25.37
N GLU A 81 -13.52 -6.64 25.08
CA GLU A 81 -14.41 -7.16 26.11
C GLU A 81 -13.85 -8.49 26.67
N ASP A 82 -14.07 -8.72 27.96
CA ASP A 82 -13.55 -9.90 28.66
C ASP A 82 -14.04 -11.20 27.99
N GLY A 83 -13.11 -12.12 27.73
CA GLY A 83 -13.40 -13.41 27.10
C GLY A 83 -13.46 -13.40 25.57
N GLU A 84 -13.25 -12.26 24.91
CA GLU A 84 -13.16 -12.19 23.46
C GLU A 84 -11.78 -12.63 22.94
N GLY A 85 -11.69 -13.87 22.45
CA GLY A 85 -10.57 -14.33 21.64
C GLY A 85 -10.67 -13.81 20.20
N LEU A 86 -9.60 -13.19 19.70
CA LEU A 86 -9.48 -12.82 18.29
C LEU A 86 -8.52 -13.76 17.56
N PRO A 87 -8.64 -13.92 16.22
CA PRO A 87 -7.61 -14.58 15.45
C PRO A 87 -6.27 -13.85 15.63
N ASN A 88 -5.16 -14.59 15.83
CA ASN A 88 -3.83 -13.99 16.01
C ASN A 88 -3.48 -12.95 14.93
N THR A 89 -3.94 -13.16 13.69
CA THR A 89 -3.70 -12.24 12.56
C THR A 89 -4.38 -10.87 12.67
N ASP A 90 -5.27 -10.69 13.64
CA ASP A 90 -5.97 -9.44 13.90
C ASP A 90 -5.32 -8.60 15.00
N TYR A 91 -4.48 -9.17 15.87
CA TYR A 91 -3.83 -8.42 16.97
C TYR A 91 -2.89 -7.32 16.46
N SER A 92 -2.07 -7.62 15.44
CA SER A 92 -1.06 -6.68 14.94
C SER A 92 -0.85 -6.80 13.42
N PRO A 93 -1.88 -6.59 12.57
CA PRO A 93 -1.70 -6.50 11.13
C PRO A 93 -0.78 -5.33 10.75
N LYS A 94 -0.08 -5.45 9.62
CA LYS A 94 0.65 -4.32 9.02
C LYS A 94 -0.35 -3.28 8.49
N ILE A 95 -0.03 -2.00 8.70
CA ILE A 95 -0.68 -0.85 8.08
C ILE A 95 0.33 -0.08 7.22
N ASN A 96 -0.14 0.42 6.08
CA ASN A 96 0.49 1.52 5.36
C ASN A 96 -0.46 2.73 5.36
N LEU A 97 -0.03 3.84 5.95
CA LEU A 97 -0.70 5.14 5.86
C LEU A 97 0.04 6.00 4.84
N THR A 98 -0.64 6.40 3.77
CA THR A 98 -0.07 7.26 2.73
C THR A 98 -0.63 8.68 2.86
N ILE A 99 0.24 9.64 3.15
CA ILE A 99 -0.08 11.07 3.06
C ILE A 99 0.19 11.50 1.62
N LYS A 100 -0.86 11.93 0.91
CA LYS A 100 -0.78 12.29 -0.53
C LYS A 100 -0.64 13.78 -0.74
N LYS A 101 -1.37 14.58 0.03
CA LYS A 101 -1.41 16.03 -0.10
C LYS A 101 -1.74 16.69 1.22
N ILE A 102 -1.07 17.78 1.54
CA ILE A 102 -1.45 18.71 2.60
C ILE A 102 -1.53 20.10 1.98
N THR A 103 -2.62 20.83 2.25
CA THR A 103 -2.77 22.19 1.76
C THR A 103 -2.18 23.20 2.74
N ASP A 104 -1.86 24.39 2.24
CA ASP A 104 -1.47 25.57 3.03
C ASP A 104 -2.48 25.94 4.12
N LYS A 105 -3.77 25.61 3.94
CA LYS A 105 -4.82 25.74 4.95
C LYS A 105 -4.94 24.54 5.90
N GLY A 106 -4.00 23.60 5.84
CA GLY A 106 -3.92 22.44 6.72
C GLY A 106 -4.86 21.29 6.35
N LYS A 107 -5.49 21.28 5.16
CA LYS A 107 -6.32 20.14 4.75
C LYS A 107 -5.46 18.97 4.30
N VAL A 108 -5.72 17.78 4.83
CA VAL A 108 -4.91 16.58 4.58
C VAL A 108 -5.72 15.58 3.75
N PHE A 109 -5.07 15.00 2.74
CA PHE A 109 -5.59 13.93 1.92
C PHE A 109 -4.64 12.74 1.91
N GLY A 110 -5.19 11.55 2.05
CA GLY A 110 -4.39 10.34 2.11
C GLY A 110 -5.21 9.09 1.85
N GLN A 111 -4.62 7.96 2.22
CA GLN A 111 -5.30 6.68 2.31
C GLN A 111 -4.60 5.81 3.35
N ASN A 112 -5.27 4.78 3.82
CA ASN A 112 -4.61 3.67 4.50
C ASN A 112 -4.83 2.36 3.76
N VAL A 113 -3.95 1.40 4.00
CA VAL A 113 -4.08 0.01 3.59
C VAL A 113 -3.85 -0.88 4.80
N VAL A 114 -4.86 -1.65 5.19
CA VAL A 114 -4.82 -2.62 6.29
C VAL A 114 -5.45 -3.92 5.84
N LYS A 115 -4.74 -5.05 5.95
CA LYS A 115 -5.24 -6.38 5.52
C LYS A 115 -5.80 -6.40 4.09
N GLY A 116 -5.18 -5.67 3.17
CA GLY A 116 -5.63 -5.54 1.77
C GLY A 116 -6.81 -4.58 1.56
N ASN A 117 -7.40 -4.05 2.63
CA ASN A 117 -8.45 -3.05 2.56
C ASN A 117 -7.83 -1.66 2.43
N LEU A 118 -8.15 -0.99 1.32
CA LEU A 118 -7.76 0.40 1.06
C LEU A 118 -8.93 1.31 1.38
N ARG A 119 -8.69 2.34 2.19
CA ARG A 119 -9.66 3.37 2.56
C ARG A 119 -9.06 4.75 2.36
N SER A 120 -9.82 5.65 1.74
CA SER A 120 -9.42 7.06 1.61
C SER A 120 -9.39 7.73 2.98
N LEU A 121 -8.49 8.68 3.16
CA LEU A 121 -8.41 9.50 4.37
C LEU A 121 -8.54 10.98 4.01
N THR A 122 -9.31 11.71 4.79
CA THR A 122 -9.38 13.16 4.74
C THR A 122 -9.32 13.73 6.14
N GLY A 123 -8.69 14.87 6.32
CA GLY A 123 -8.53 15.42 7.65
C GLY A 123 -7.87 16.77 7.69
N LYS A 124 -7.32 17.10 8.85
CA LYS A 124 -6.64 18.38 9.11
C LYS A 124 -5.32 18.18 9.84
N LEU A 125 -4.39 19.09 9.55
CA LEU A 125 -3.18 19.33 10.31
C LEU A 125 -3.51 20.36 11.41
N GLU A 126 -3.23 20.00 12.65
CA GLU A 126 -3.36 20.84 13.84
C GLU A 126 -1.99 21.02 14.51
N GLY A 127 -1.75 22.19 15.11
CA GLY A 127 -0.51 22.49 15.82
C GLY A 127 -0.09 23.96 15.76
N ASP A 128 0.77 24.37 16.68
CA ASP A 128 1.30 25.73 16.87
C ASP A 128 2.61 25.99 16.09
N GLY A 129 2.76 25.34 14.92
CA GLY A 129 3.88 25.54 13.99
C GLY A 129 5.13 24.69 14.27
N ASN A 130 5.30 24.15 15.49
CA ASN A 130 6.42 23.25 15.81
C ASN A 130 6.02 21.78 15.98
N ALA A 131 4.77 21.49 16.37
CA ALA A 131 4.28 20.13 16.54
C ALA A 131 3.32 19.74 15.41
N VAL A 132 3.64 18.68 14.67
CA VAL A 132 2.74 18.09 13.66
C VAL A 132 1.74 17.18 14.37
N GLN A 133 0.46 17.55 14.34
CA GLN A 133 -0.65 16.69 14.76
C GLN A 133 -1.64 16.52 13.60
N LEU A 134 -1.99 15.29 13.23
CA LEU A 134 -2.94 15.02 12.15
C LEU A 134 -4.18 14.36 12.75
N LEU A 135 -5.34 14.88 12.37
CA LEU A 135 -6.63 14.27 12.62
C LEU A 135 -7.20 13.80 11.29
N LEU A 136 -7.18 12.50 11.02
CA LEU A 136 -7.60 11.92 9.74
C LEU A 136 -8.80 11.01 9.93
N ASP A 137 -9.81 11.18 9.09
CA ASP A 137 -11.07 10.44 9.11
C ASP A 137 -11.16 9.51 7.90
N GLU A 138 -11.62 8.29 8.15
CA GLU A 138 -12.14 7.40 7.11
C GLU A 138 -13.58 7.82 6.73
N PRO A 139 -14.14 7.37 5.58
CA PRO A 139 -15.44 7.85 5.11
C PRO A 139 -16.64 7.61 6.03
N GLY A 140 -16.58 6.65 6.95
CA GLY A 140 -17.70 6.30 7.84
C GLY A 140 -18.80 5.45 7.18
N ASP A 141 -18.58 4.92 5.97
CA ASP A 141 -19.52 4.06 5.24
C ASP A 141 -19.36 2.56 5.56
N LYS A 142 -18.39 2.20 6.42
CA LYS A 142 -18.17 0.83 6.92
C LYS A 142 -18.13 0.84 8.45
N LYS A 143 -18.61 -0.25 9.06
CA LYS A 143 -18.52 -0.44 10.52
C LYS A 143 -17.08 -0.42 11.04
N SER A 144 -16.14 -0.85 10.20
CA SER A 144 -14.72 -0.86 10.50
C SER A 144 -14.01 0.47 10.26
N ASP A 145 -14.73 1.55 9.98
CA ASP A 145 -14.14 2.87 9.81
C ASP A 145 -13.96 3.58 11.14
N GLY A 146 -12.97 4.46 11.18
CA GLY A 146 -12.69 5.27 12.33
C GLY A 146 -11.79 6.46 12.03
N ARG A 147 -11.32 7.06 13.12
CA ARG A 147 -10.50 8.26 13.12
C ARG A 147 -9.09 7.94 13.59
N PHE A 148 -8.11 8.46 12.89
CA PHE A 148 -6.72 8.47 13.28
C PHE A 148 -6.35 9.79 13.97
N GLU A 149 -5.71 9.69 15.13
CA GLU A 149 -5.03 10.78 15.81
C GLU A 149 -3.54 10.49 15.79
N ILE A 150 -2.77 11.34 15.11
CA ILE A 150 -1.36 11.09 14.79
C ILE A 150 -0.51 12.28 15.24
N LYS A 151 0.66 11.98 15.81
CA LYS A 151 1.70 12.97 16.12
C LYS A 151 3.01 12.54 15.48
N LEU A 152 3.75 13.50 14.92
CA LEU A 152 5.13 13.25 14.52
C LEU A 152 6.05 13.42 15.74
N LYS A 153 6.81 12.38 16.06
CA LYS A 153 7.90 12.44 17.04
C LYS A 153 9.18 12.03 16.34
N ASN A 154 10.10 12.99 16.17
CA ASN A 154 11.31 12.83 15.36
C ASN A 154 10.96 12.40 13.92
N ASP A 155 11.28 11.17 13.55
CA ASP A 155 11.08 10.56 12.24
C ASP A 155 9.94 9.52 12.22
N THR A 156 9.15 9.45 13.30
CA THR A 156 8.13 8.41 13.50
C THR A 156 6.76 9.05 13.69
N LEU A 157 5.77 8.58 12.93
CA LEU A 157 4.35 8.88 13.21
C LEU A 157 3.84 7.93 14.28
N ILE A 158 3.39 8.48 15.40
CA ILE A 158 2.86 7.73 16.55
C ILE A 158 1.42 8.18 16.76
N GLY A 159 0.52 7.23 17.02
CA GLY A 159 -0.88 7.58 17.19
C GLY A 159 -1.78 6.42 17.51
N SER A 160 -3.07 6.72 17.49
CA SER A 160 -4.15 5.76 17.68
C SER A 160 -5.21 5.92 16.61
N TRP A 161 -5.94 4.83 16.38
CA TRP A 161 -7.17 4.80 15.60
C TRP A 161 -8.32 4.37 16.51
N VAL A 162 -9.46 5.02 16.40
CA VAL A 162 -10.68 4.70 17.15
C VAL A 162 -11.83 4.50 16.15
N ALA A 163 -12.52 3.37 16.25
CA ALA A 163 -13.68 3.07 15.43
C ALA A 163 -14.80 4.10 15.67
N TYR A 164 -15.57 4.44 14.63
CA TYR A 164 -16.78 5.23 14.82
C TYR A 164 -17.90 4.41 15.46
N ASP A 165 -18.10 3.19 14.97
CA ASP A 165 -19.08 2.24 15.52
C ASP A 165 -18.50 1.54 16.74
N GLN A 166 -19.03 1.83 17.93
CA GLN A 166 -18.59 1.21 19.19
C GLN A 166 -19.12 -0.23 19.38
N GLY A 167 -19.98 -0.73 18.49
CA GLY A 167 -20.47 -2.10 18.49
C GLY A 167 -19.53 -3.10 17.79
N VAL A 168 -18.41 -2.65 17.24
CA VAL A 168 -17.40 -3.55 16.65
C VAL A 168 -16.49 -4.14 17.72
N LYS A 169 -15.98 -5.35 17.45
CA LYS A 169 -15.06 -6.05 18.35
C LYS A 169 -13.76 -5.28 18.61
N ILE A 170 -13.23 -4.61 17.59
CA ILE A 170 -11.96 -3.89 17.68
C ILE A 170 -12.24 -2.40 17.68
N LYS A 171 -12.32 -1.82 18.88
CA LYS A 171 -12.72 -0.43 19.09
C LYS A 171 -11.55 0.54 18.94
N LYS A 172 -10.34 0.10 19.28
CA LYS A 172 -9.15 0.95 19.28
C LYS A 172 -7.88 0.20 18.90
N ARG A 173 -6.99 0.90 18.19
CA ARG A 173 -5.65 0.44 17.83
C ARG A 173 -4.62 1.53 18.04
N ASN A 174 -3.37 1.14 18.25
CA ASN A 174 -2.20 2.00 18.39
C ASN A 174 -1.18 1.66 17.31
N PHE A 175 -0.36 2.63 16.91
CA PHE A 175 0.69 2.42 15.92
C PHE A 175 1.91 3.30 16.13
N LYS A 176 3.03 2.81 15.58
CA LYS A 176 4.26 3.56 15.34
C LYS A 176 4.67 3.26 13.90
N LEU A 177 4.72 4.28 13.06
CA LEU A 177 4.94 4.15 11.63
C LEU A 177 6.21 4.88 11.22
N LEU A 178 7.08 4.16 10.52
CA LEU A 178 8.29 4.72 9.94
C LEU A 178 8.05 5.07 8.49
N LYS A 179 8.69 6.15 8.03
CA LYS A 179 8.64 6.53 6.63
C LYS A 179 9.31 5.47 5.77
N LYS A 180 8.62 4.96 4.76
CA LYS A 180 9.14 4.00 3.79
C LYS A 180 8.95 4.55 2.38
N GLN A 181 10.02 4.55 1.60
CA GLN A 181 9.88 4.78 0.16
C GLN A 181 9.42 3.49 -0.50
N PHE A 182 8.33 3.56 -1.26
CA PHE A 182 7.91 2.45 -2.11
C PHE A 182 8.50 2.67 -3.50
N ALA A 183 9.33 1.72 -3.92
CA ALA A 183 9.83 1.62 -5.28
C ALA A 183 9.95 0.13 -5.61
N TYR A 184 9.46 -0.26 -6.79
CA TYR A 184 9.63 -1.63 -7.26
C TYR A 184 11.11 -1.99 -7.30
N ASN A 185 11.47 -3.11 -6.68
CA ASN A 185 12.82 -3.64 -6.69
C ASN A 185 12.78 -5.18 -6.81
N PRO A 186 13.21 -5.74 -7.96
CA PRO A 186 13.17 -7.19 -8.18
C PRO A 186 14.20 -7.96 -7.34
N ASN A 187 15.15 -7.27 -6.68
CA ASN A 187 16.17 -7.90 -5.84
C ASN A 187 15.69 -8.18 -4.41
N LEU A 188 14.54 -7.67 -4.00
CA LEU A 188 14.00 -7.90 -2.67
C LEU A 188 13.61 -9.37 -2.51
N MET A 189 14.27 -10.09 -1.61
CA MET A 189 13.98 -11.49 -1.29
C MET A 189 13.40 -11.58 0.12
N LEU A 190 12.66 -12.65 0.39
CA LEU A 190 12.35 -13.02 1.77
C LEU A 190 13.67 -13.34 2.48
N ASN A 191 13.80 -12.91 3.73
CA ASN A 191 15.02 -13.16 4.49
C ASN A 191 15.05 -14.62 4.94
N ASN A 192 16.14 -15.34 4.61
CA ASN A 192 16.43 -16.63 5.24
C ASN A 192 16.98 -16.35 6.64
N GLN A 193 16.09 -16.34 7.63
CA GLN A 193 16.44 -16.02 9.01
C GLN A 193 16.83 -17.30 9.72
N ASP A 194 18.02 -17.84 9.41
CA ASP A 194 18.54 -19.07 10.03
C ASP A 194 18.77 -18.96 11.56
N GLU A 195 18.35 -17.87 12.22
CA GLU A 195 18.37 -17.78 13.69
C GLU A 195 17.09 -17.17 14.33
N GLU A 196 16.27 -16.36 13.63
CA GLU A 196 15.14 -15.65 14.27
C GLU A 196 13.73 -16.12 13.82
N TYR A 197 13.55 -16.62 12.59
CA TYR A 197 12.20 -17.00 12.08
C TYR A 197 12.08 -18.41 11.50
N GLY A 198 13.18 -19.15 11.36
CA GLY A 198 13.16 -20.54 10.91
C GLY A 198 12.35 -20.80 9.63
N THR A 199 11.93 -22.05 9.45
CA THR A 199 11.09 -22.50 8.34
C THR A 199 9.77 -21.71 8.27
N LEU A 200 9.38 -21.18 7.10
CA LEU A 200 8.08 -20.51 6.95
C LEU A 200 6.95 -21.55 7.05
N VAL A 201 6.17 -21.47 8.13
CA VAL A 201 5.03 -22.37 8.40
C VAL A 201 3.72 -21.65 8.12
N ASP A 202 2.77 -22.33 7.47
CA ASP A 202 1.40 -21.85 7.30
C ASP A 202 0.57 -22.15 8.55
N TRP A 203 0.59 -21.24 9.52
CA TRP A 203 -0.14 -21.36 10.78
C TRP A 203 -1.66 -21.18 10.63
N ILE A 204 -2.14 -20.77 9.46
CA ILE A 204 -3.54 -20.43 9.21
C ILE A 204 -4.33 -21.65 8.72
N ASN A 205 -3.73 -22.48 7.87
CA ASN A 205 -4.39 -23.62 7.22
C ASN A 205 -3.97 -24.98 7.81
N ALA A 206 -4.00 -25.08 9.14
CA ALA A 206 -3.70 -26.33 9.84
C ALA A 206 -4.70 -27.44 9.47
N LYS A 207 -4.20 -28.68 9.33
CA LYS A 207 -5.03 -29.88 9.31
C LYS A 207 -5.19 -30.40 10.73
N LYS A 208 -6.42 -30.69 11.13
CA LYS A 208 -6.71 -31.26 12.46
C LYS A 208 -6.98 -32.76 12.32
N LYS A 209 -6.41 -33.55 13.22
CA LYS A 209 -6.65 -34.99 13.29
C LYS A 209 -6.84 -35.39 14.75
N GLU A 210 -7.90 -36.14 15.03
CA GLU A 210 -8.09 -36.77 16.33
C GLU A 210 -7.07 -37.90 16.51
N ALA A 211 -6.45 -37.93 17.68
CA ALA A 211 -5.57 -38.97 18.16
C ALA A 211 -6.15 -39.51 19.46
N ILE A 212 -6.09 -40.83 19.63
CA ILE A 212 -6.56 -41.52 20.83
C ILE A 212 -5.34 -42.15 21.48
N ASP A 213 -5.18 -41.91 22.76
CA ASP A 213 -4.16 -42.50 23.61
C ASP A 213 -4.83 -43.31 24.72
N GLN A 214 -4.27 -44.49 25.02
CA GLN A 214 -4.80 -45.38 26.05
C GLN A 214 -3.74 -45.56 27.13
N ASP A 215 -4.06 -45.15 28.35
CA ASP A 215 -3.22 -45.35 29.54
C ASP A 215 -4.00 -46.16 30.58
N GLY A 216 -3.70 -47.45 30.67
CA GLY A 216 -4.48 -48.41 31.44
C GLY A 216 -5.94 -48.49 30.97
N ASP A 217 -6.88 -48.25 31.89
CA ASP A 217 -8.33 -48.20 31.61
C ASP A 217 -8.82 -46.83 31.12
N SER A 218 -7.93 -45.83 31.06
CA SER A 218 -8.27 -44.47 30.63
C SER A 218 -8.03 -44.30 29.13
N THR A 219 -9.02 -43.75 28.43
CA THR A 219 -8.89 -43.34 27.02
C THR A 219 -8.90 -41.83 26.93
N TYR A 220 -7.86 -41.26 26.35
CA TYR A 220 -7.73 -39.83 26.11
C TYR A 220 -7.83 -39.54 24.62
N THR A 221 -8.68 -38.58 24.25
CA THR A 221 -8.79 -38.10 22.88
C THR A 221 -8.20 -36.70 22.80
N TYR A 222 -7.24 -36.50 21.90
CA TYR A 222 -6.59 -35.22 21.64
C TYR A 222 -6.76 -34.83 20.18
N VAL A 223 -6.82 -33.53 19.89
CA VAL A 223 -6.82 -33.01 18.52
C VAL A 223 -5.42 -32.51 18.21
N MET A 224 -4.74 -33.19 17.30
CA MET A 224 -3.42 -32.79 16.80
C MET A 224 -3.57 -31.88 15.59
N GLU A 225 -2.79 -30.79 15.57
CA GLU A 225 -2.71 -29.86 14.45
C GLU A 225 -1.43 -30.07 13.66
N TYR A 226 -1.58 -30.21 12.35
CA TYR A 226 -0.49 -30.40 11.41
C TYR A 226 -0.44 -29.22 10.46
N TYR A 227 0.76 -28.70 10.23
CA TYR A 227 1.00 -27.50 9.45
C TYR A 227 1.88 -27.81 8.25
N ARG A 228 1.65 -27.09 7.16
CA ARG A 228 2.54 -27.13 6.00
C ARG A 228 3.66 -26.11 6.16
N SER A 229 4.85 -26.46 5.68
CA SER A 229 6.04 -25.63 5.82
C SER A 229 6.82 -25.54 4.50
N ALA A 230 7.33 -24.34 4.23
CA ALA A 230 8.11 -24.06 3.05
C ALA A 230 9.51 -24.71 3.14
N SER A 231 10.12 -24.98 2.00
CA SER A 231 11.54 -25.32 1.89
C SER A 231 12.40 -24.06 1.75
N PRO A 232 13.73 -24.13 1.98
CA PRO A 232 14.63 -22.99 1.78
C PRO A 232 14.63 -22.41 0.35
N ALA A 233 14.05 -23.11 -0.62
CA ALA A 233 13.93 -22.64 -1.99
C ALA A 233 13.22 -21.28 -2.10
N VAL A 234 12.27 -20.98 -1.20
CA VAL A 234 11.53 -19.69 -1.19
C VAL A 234 12.42 -18.48 -0.94
N PHE A 235 13.59 -18.67 -0.34
CA PHE A 235 14.58 -17.61 -0.09
C PHE A 235 15.58 -17.43 -1.23
N SER A 236 15.65 -18.40 -2.15
CA SER A 236 16.66 -18.44 -3.21
C SER A 236 16.08 -18.22 -4.61
N ILE A 237 14.88 -18.74 -4.87
CA ILE A 237 14.25 -18.65 -6.20
C ILE A 237 13.66 -17.24 -6.41
N ASN A 238 14.27 -16.48 -7.33
CA ASN A 238 13.80 -15.15 -7.68
C ASN A 238 13.01 -15.15 -9.01
N ALA A 239 11.70 -15.29 -8.91
CA ALA A 239 10.79 -15.32 -10.05
C ALA A 239 10.56 -13.96 -10.76
N SER A 240 11.14 -12.87 -10.27
CA SER A 240 11.16 -11.56 -10.97
C SER A 240 12.45 -11.35 -11.78
N LYS A 241 13.48 -12.19 -11.58
CA LYS A 241 14.79 -12.04 -12.24
C LYS A 241 15.21 -13.24 -13.08
N GLN A 242 14.77 -14.44 -12.70
CA GLN A 242 15.12 -15.66 -13.41
C GLN A 242 13.94 -16.14 -14.25
N LYS A 243 14.20 -16.59 -15.48
CA LYS A 243 13.20 -17.32 -16.27
C LYS A 243 13.09 -18.73 -15.69
N LEU A 244 11.92 -19.07 -15.16
CA LEU A 244 11.67 -20.38 -14.56
C LEU A 244 11.39 -21.41 -15.63
N ALA A 245 11.87 -22.63 -15.39
CA ALA A 245 11.55 -23.82 -16.15
C ALA A 245 10.99 -24.91 -15.23
N GLU A 246 10.38 -25.94 -15.81
CA GLU A 246 9.77 -27.05 -15.07
C GLU A 246 10.74 -27.74 -14.11
N LYS A 247 12.01 -27.88 -14.52
CA LYS A 247 13.06 -28.51 -13.72
C LYS A 247 13.32 -27.76 -12.39
N ASP A 248 13.05 -26.46 -12.35
CA ASP A 248 13.27 -25.62 -11.17
C ASP A 248 12.12 -25.78 -10.16
N LEU A 249 10.96 -26.26 -10.61
CA LEU A 249 9.70 -26.28 -9.84
C LEU A 249 9.23 -27.68 -9.46
N LYS A 250 9.62 -28.72 -10.21
CA LYS A 250 9.08 -30.09 -10.09
C LYS A 250 9.23 -30.74 -8.70
N ASN A 251 10.19 -30.29 -7.90
CA ASN A 251 10.46 -30.82 -6.56
C ASN A 251 10.00 -29.88 -5.44
N LEU A 252 9.36 -28.75 -5.78
CA LEU A 252 8.88 -27.79 -4.80
C LEU A 252 7.51 -28.19 -4.26
N LYS A 253 7.29 -27.91 -2.96
CA LYS A 253 5.98 -28.10 -2.32
C LYS A 253 4.99 -27.06 -2.83
N LYS A 254 3.70 -27.32 -2.67
CA LYS A 254 2.68 -26.35 -3.06
C LYS A 254 2.84 -25.00 -2.34
N LEU A 255 3.14 -24.99 -1.04
CA LEU A 255 3.42 -23.76 -0.31
C LEU A 255 4.63 -22.98 -0.87
N ASP A 256 5.68 -23.66 -1.31
CA ASP A 256 6.86 -23.00 -1.91
C ASP A 256 6.46 -22.20 -3.15
N LEU A 257 5.69 -22.83 -4.03
CA LEU A 257 5.21 -22.22 -5.27
C LEU A 257 4.29 -21.02 -4.98
N GLU A 258 3.39 -21.16 -4.00
CA GLU A 258 2.51 -20.08 -3.56
C GLU A 258 3.31 -18.87 -3.04
N ILE A 259 4.33 -19.10 -2.20
CA ILE A 259 5.16 -18.03 -1.64
C ILE A 259 6.00 -17.36 -2.73
N ILE A 260 6.66 -18.14 -3.60
CA ILE A 260 7.48 -17.62 -4.70
C ILE A 260 6.62 -16.75 -5.64
N ARG A 261 5.42 -17.23 -6.00
CA ARG A 261 4.49 -16.47 -6.83
C ARG A 261 4.06 -15.17 -6.15
N ASN A 262 3.64 -15.24 -4.88
CA ASN A 262 3.17 -14.06 -4.15
C ASN A 262 4.29 -13.04 -3.87
N THR A 263 5.54 -13.47 -3.80
CA THR A 263 6.70 -12.56 -3.66
C THR A 263 6.81 -11.60 -4.85
N ILE A 264 6.44 -12.02 -6.07
CA ILE A 264 6.34 -11.13 -7.23
C ILE A 264 5.36 -9.99 -6.95
N PHE A 265 4.14 -10.31 -6.53
CA PHE A 265 3.11 -9.33 -6.23
C PHE A 265 3.51 -8.41 -5.06
N ALA A 266 4.17 -8.96 -4.03
CA ALA A 266 4.65 -8.19 -2.88
C ALA A 266 5.67 -7.11 -3.28
N ARG A 267 6.57 -7.40 -4.23
CA ARG A 267 7.56 -6.42 -4.75
C ARG A 267 6.91 -5.26 -5.49
N HIS A 268 5.75 -5.50 -6.10
CA HIS A 268 4.90 -4.48 -6.71
C HIS A 268 3.98 -3.78 -5.70
N GLY A 269 4.08 -4.12 -4.40
CA GLY A 269 3.28 -3.51 -3.34
C GLY A 269 1.80 -3.92 -3.38
N TYR A 270 1.50 -5.10 -3.90
CA TYR A 270 0.15 -5.66 -3.84
C TYR A 270 -0.29 -5.88 -2.39
N ALA A 271 -1.48 -5.39 -2.05
CA ALA A 271 -2.04 -5.46 -0.71
C ALA A 271 -2.85 -6.75 -0.51
N PHE A 272 -2.22 -7.77 0.09
CA PHE A 272 -2.86 -9.06 0.33
C PHE A 272 -4.05 -8.98 1.30
N THR A 273 -5.16 -9.63 0.95
CA THR A 273 -6.34 -9.77 1.82
C THR A 273 -6.33 -11.08 2.60
N LYS A 274 -5.85 -12.17 1.99
CA LYS A 274 -5.86 -13.52 2.58
C LYS A 274 -4.87 -13.61 3.76
N PRO A 275 -5.33 -13.94 4.98
CA PRO A 275 -4.44 -14.07 6.15
C PRO A 275 -3.33 -15.09 5.94
N SER A 276 -3.61 -16.19 5.24
CA SER A 276 -2.64 -17.24 4.91
C SER A 276 -1.50 -16.78 4.01
N ILE A 277 -1.65 -15.66 3.31
CA ILE A 277 -0.57 -15.06 2.51
C ILE A 277 0.09 -13.92 3.30
N ARG A 278 -0.72 -13.07 3.95
CA ARG A 278 -0.23 -11.98 4.79
C ARG A 278 0.76 -12.43 5.84
N GLN A 279 0.57 -13.60 6.46
CA GLN A 279 1.50 -14.12 7.47
C GLN A 279 2.97 -14.16 7.01
N PHE A 280 3.21 -14.33 5.70
CA PHE A 280 4.57 -14.40 5.14
C PHE A 280 5.16 -13.04 4.76
N PHE A 281 4.33 -12.00 4.59
CA PHE A 281 4.75 -10.70 4.08
C PHE A 281 4.56 -9.56 5.09
N ASP A 282 3.55 -9.63 5.96
CA ASP A 282 3.33 -8.63 7.02
C ASP A 282 4.57 -8.49 7.96
N PRO A 283 5.35 -9.53 8.27
CA PRO A 283 6.61 -9.37 9.02
C PRO A 283 7.78 -8.80 8.21
N VAL A 284 7.66 -8.69 6.88
CA VAL A 284 8.78 -8.37 5.99
C VAL A 284 9.02 -6.85 5.92
N ASP A 285 10.25 -6.42 6.20
CA ASP A 285 10.61 -5.00 6.35
C ASP A 285 10.55 -4.17 5.07
N TRP A 286 10.84 -4.79 3.92
CA TRP A 286 10.81 -4.14 2.62
C TRP A 286 9.41 -4.13 2.00
N TYR A 287 8.47 -4.93 2.53
CA TYR A 287 7.12 -5.03 1.99
C TYR A 287 6.28 -3.82 2.42
N VAL A 288 5.79 -3.08 1.41
CA VAL A 288 4.93 -1.91 1.59
C VAL A 288 3.64 -2.14 0.78
N PRO A 289 2.49 -2.42 1.42
CA PRO A 289 1.22 -2.61 0.71
C PRO A 289 0.69 -1.26 0.22
N VAL A 290 0.54 -1.08 -1.11
CA VAL A 290 0.11 0.19 -1.72
C VAL A 290 -1.14 0.08 -2.58
N SER A 291 -1.34 -1.04 -3.28
CA SER A 291 -2.39 -1.18 -4.30
C SER A 291 -3.15 -2.49 -4.17
N LYS A 292 -4.42 -2.48 -4.60
CA LYS A 292 -5.27 -3.67 -4.74
C LYS A 292 -5.08 -4.39 -6.08
N ASP A 293 -4.41 -3.76 -7.03
CA ASP A 293 -4.11 -4.31 -8.35
C ASP A 293 -2.75 -3.82 -8.82
N VAL A 294 -1.94 -4.74 -9.32
CA VAL A 294 -0.59 -4.50 -9.85
C VAL A 294 -0.43 -5.15 -11.23
N SER A 295 -1.51 -5.66 -11.82
CA SER A 295 -1.49 -6.45 -13.06
C SER A 295 -0.88 -5.71 -14.26
N SER A 296 -1.05 -4.38 -14.31
CA SER A 296 -0.43 -3.49 -15.29
C SER A 296 1.08 -3.37 -15.14
N ASP A 297 1.58 -3.53 -13.92
CA ASP A 297 2.97 -3.25 -13.55
C ASP A 297 3.87 -4.48 -13.70
N LEU A 298 3.26 -5.67 -13.79
CA LEU A 298 3.95 -6.94 -14.00
C LEU A 298 4.69 -6.98 -15.34
N SER A 299 5.97 -7.31 -15.29
CA SER A 299 6.80 -7.53 -16.48
C SER A 299 6.36 -8.78 -17.27
N PRO A 300 6.70 -8.88 -18.57
CA PRO A 300 6.45 -10.10 -19.35
C PRO A 300 7.06 -11.36 -18.72
N LEU A 301 8.28 -11.25 -18.17
CA LEU A 301 8.96 -12.33 -17.47
C LEU A 301 8.15 -12.82 -16.25
N GLU A 302 7.68 -11.87 -15.43
CA GLU A 302 6.87 -12.18 -14.26
C GLU A 302 5.54 -12.82 -14.65
N LYS A 303 4.87 -12.33 -15.70
CA LYS A 303 3.62 -12.92 -16.21
C LYS A 303 3.82 -14.37 -16.63
N ASP A 304 4.88 -14.66 -17.37
CA ASP A 304 5.20 -16.02 -17.78
C ASP A 304 5.50 -16.93 -16.59
N ASN A 305 6.28 -16.43 -15.62
CA ASN A 305 6.63 -17.19 -14.43
C ASN A 305 5.41 -17.42 -13.52
N ILE A 306 4.52 -16.43 -13.37
CA ILE A 306 3.25 -16.57 -12.64
C ILE A 306 2.39 -17.66 -13.28
N ALA A 307 2.30 -17.70 -14.62
CA ALA A 307 1.56 -18.73 -15.33
C ALA A 307 2.14 -20.14 -15.09
N LEU A 308 3.47 -20.27 -15.13
CA LEU A 308 4.16 -21.53 -14.87
C LEU A 308 3.98 -21.99 -13.41
N LEU A 309 4.21 -21.10 -12.43
CA LEU A 309 4.03 -21.38 -10.99
C LEU A 309 2.59 -21.81 -10.70
N THR A 310 1.61 -21.09 -11.22
CA THR A 310 0.18 -21.40 -11.04
C THR A 310 -0.18 -22.77 -11.63
N ARG A 311 0.43 -23.17 -12.75
CA ARG A 311 0.25 -24.52 -13.31
C ARG A 311 0.78 -25.59 -12.35
N PHE A 312 1.97 -25.41 -11.80
CA PHE A 312 2.58 -26.37 -10.88
C PHE A 312 1.83 -26.46 -9.55
N GLU A 313 1.32 -25.34 -9.02
CA GLU A 313 0.52 -25.30 -7.79
C GLU A 313 -0.73 -26.21 -7.84
N LYS A 314 -1.28 -26.45 -9.03
CA LYS A 314 -2.46 -27.31 -9.22
C LYS A 314 -2.16 -28.79 -8.93
N TYR A 315 -0.91 -29.22 -9.14
CA TYR A 315 -0.50 -30.62 -9.05
C TYR A 315 0.44 -30.90 -7.88
N ALA A 316 1.07 -29.85 -7.32
CA ALA A 316 1.96 -29.99 -6.17
C ALA A 316 1.18 -30.35 -4.90
N THR A 317 1.81 -31.17 -4.06
CA THR A 317 1.30 -31.53 -2.73
C THR A 317 2.08 -30.78 -1.64
N ASP A 318 1.45 -30.64 -0.48
CA ASP A 318 2.08 -30.12 0.73
C ASP A 318 2.49 -31.28 1.64
N ASN A 319 3.59 -31.08 2.37
CA ASN A 319 3.97 -31.94 3.50
C ASN A 319 3.45 -31.29 4.78
N TYR A 320 2.77 -32.09 5.60
CA TYR A 320 2.17 -31.64 6.85
C TYR A 320 2.93 -32.27 8.01
N ASP A 321 3.35 -31.44 8.96
CA ASP A 321 4.11 -31.86 10.14
C ASP A 321 3.55 -31.22 11.41
N THR A 322 3.81 -31.84 12.56
CA THR A 322 3.47 -31.29 13.87
C THR A 322 4.61 -30.40 14.34
N PHE A 323 4.29 -29.16 14.71
CA PHE A 323 5.26 -28.27 15.34
C PHE A 323 4.91 -28.17 16.83
N GLY A 324 5.86 -28.59 17.68
CA GLY A 324 5.74 -28.38 19.13
C GLY A 324 5.74 -26.89 19.42
N ARG A 325 4.81 -26.44 20.27
CA ARG A 325 4.86 -25.11 20.85
C ARG A 325 5.72 -25.11 22.10
#